data_AF-A0A368HEJ4-F1
#
_entry.id   AF-A0A368HEJ4-F1
#
_cell.length_a   1.000
_cell.length_b   1.000
_cell.length_c   1.000
_cell.angle_alpha   90.00
_cell.angle_beta   90.00
_cell.angle_gamma   90.00
#
_symmetry.space_group_name_H-M   'P 1'
#
loop_
_entity.id
_entity.type
_entity.pdbx_description
1 polymer ?
#
loop_
_entity_poly.entity_id
_entity_poly.type
_entity_poly.pdbx_seq_one_letter_code
_entity_poly.pdbx_strand_id
1 'polypeptide(L)'
;MIVNQSNSHGLVLSGDQLRFAAVGRHLAIATPLVELITPAARRRPLLQPPRTHSCFESCAFVCTHCIGVDSSYTMSNSVDVPSSTSKSLIEENRALKEQIDEIMNGSRVEVIENLLRENEKLQEELKEAKSYVDQVDVEAEQQYTELSSEISELCELVEKKDNEIKALKEKLADMNKALEKNSGVAEQQKQTAQRQAEIIEDELDSEKEKSALLARDKEKIQEELNGLKKTMETEKGDALAKDVLLSIELEDMQRELEKQKEILASTSIAQIVNKWERRVLSLENEIRERDILIHTQQSVINDLKRTLRDNSVSPFRIVKFPGLLHSGGSSSDSFQTRDNSPSSRFSVVKYILSDVNSQLANVYAIARILDLSSQELDYLEKSLENKQNKRYLY
;
A
#
# COMPACT_ATOMS: atom_id res chain seq x y z
N MET A 1 -41.76 10.92 15.48
CA MET A 1 -40.81 12.02 15.19
C MET A 1 -39.43 11.38 15.24
N ILE A 2 -38.64 11.20 14.18
CA ILE A 2 -38.51 11.85 12.87
C ILE A 2 -38.14 10.74 11.88
N VAL A 3 -38.76 10.75 10.70
CA VAL A 3 -38.41 9.94 9.53
C VAL A 3 -37.72 10.88 8.55
N ASN A 4 -36.52 10.53 8.07
CA ASN A 4 -35.85 11.16 6.91
C ASN A 4 -34.98 10.06 6.27
N GLN A 5 -35.49 9.35 5.26
CA GLN A 5 -35.37 9.65 3.82
C GLN A 5 -33.93 9.70 3.31
N SER A 6 -33.49 8.54 2.82
CA SER A 6 -32.32 8.33 1.97
C SER A 6 -32.62 8.80 0.56
N ASN A 7 -31.86 9.77 0.06
CA ASN A 7 -31.89 10.21 -1.34
C ASN A 7 -30.68 9.62 -2.08
N SER A 8 -30.93 8.60 -2.89
CA SER A 8 -29.97 8.01 -3.83
C SER A 8 -30.27 8.54 -5.24
N HIS A 9 -29.48 9.50 -5.72
CA HIS A 9 -29.45 9.87 -7.13
C HIS A 9 -28.33 9.09 -7.83
N GLY A 10 -28.70 7.99 -8.50
CA GLY A 10 -27.89 7.36 -9.53
C GLY A 10 -28.13 8.05 -10.86
N LEU A 11 -27.08 8.66 -11.42
CA LEU A 11 -27.06 9.12 -12.81
C LEU A 11 -26.68 7.92 -13.69
N VAL A 12 -27.69 7.39 -14.37
CA VAL A 12 -27.55 6.45 -15.49
C VAL A 12 -27.26 7.29 -16.73
N LEU A 13 -26.05 7.18 -17.29
CA LEU A 13 -25.76 7.67 -18.63
C LEU A 13 -25.69 6.51 -19.61
N SER A 14 -26.57 6.64 -20.60
CA SER A 14 -26.78 5.82 -21.79
C SER A 14 -25.48 5.48 -22.52
N GLY A 15 -25.26 4.18 -22.72
CA GLY A 15 -24.26 3.66 -23.64
C GLY A 15 -24.82 3.63 -25.06
N ASP A 16 -24.50 4.66 -25.85
CA ASP A 16 -24.64 4.60 -27.30
C ASP A 16 -23.41 3.90 -27.91
N GLN A 17 -23.65 2.69 -28.39
CA GLN A 17 -22.76 1.94 -29.27
C GLN A 17 -22.67 2.65 -30.62
N LEU A 18 -21.55 3.30 -30.90
CA LEU A 18 -21.15 3.68 -32.26
C LEU A 18 -20.01 2.78 -32.72
N ARG A 19 -20.38 1.78 -33.51
CA ARG A 19 -19.50 1.07 -34.44
C ARG A 19 -19.03 2.07 -35.50
N PHE A 20 -17.72 2.28 -35.63
CA PHE A 20 -17.14 2.81 -36.87
C PHE A 20 -16.22 1.77 -37.50
N ALA A 21 -16.64 1.33 -38.67
CA ALA A 21 -15.90 0.47 -39.58
C ALA A 21 -14.69 1.22 -40.15
N ALA A 22 -13.53 0.57 -40.12
CA ALA A 22 -12.35 1.00 -40.85
C ALA A 22 -12.55 0.70 -42.35
N VAL A 23 -12.88 1.74 -43.14
CA VAL A 23 -12.81 1.72 -44.60
C VAL A 23 -12.23 3.07 -45.06
N GLY A 24 -11.07 3.01 -45.72
CA GLY A 24 -10.44 4.13 -46.44
C GLY A 24 -9.07 3.66 -46.95
N ARG A 25 -8.96 3.00 -48.10
CA ARG A 25 -8.88 3.54 -49.47
C ARG A 25 -7.86 4.67 -49.65
N HIS A 26 -6.83 4.32 -50.43
CA HIS A 26 -5.90 5.12 -51.20
C HIS A 26 -6.26 6.60 -51.42
N LEU A 27 -5.26 7.47 -51.26
CA LEU A 27 -4.92 8.43 -52.31
C LEU A 27 -3.42 8.78 -52.24
N ALA A 28 -2.69 8.35 -53.27
CA ALA A 28 -1.34 8.81 -53.56
C ALA A 28 -1.43 10.27 -54.04
N ILE A 29 -0.70 11.19 -53.41
CA ILE A 29 -0.57 12.56 -53.89
C ILE A 29 0.63 12.60 -54.83
N ALA A 30 0.30 12.76 -56.11
CA ALA A 30 1.22 13.06 -57.17
C ALA A 30 1.80 14.47 -56.99
N THR A 31 3.12 14.57 -57.14
CA THR A 31 3.85 15.79 -57.48
C THR A 31 3.43 16.31 -58.86
N PRO A 32 3.19 17.63 -59.03
CA PRO A 32 3.35 18.26 -60.32
C PRO A 32 4.63 19.10 -60.39
N LEU A 33 5.25 18.99 -61.56
CA LEU A 33 6.21 19.90 -62.17
C LEU A 33 5.89 21.37 -61.87
N VAL A 34 6.93 22.16 -61.57
CA VAL A 34 6.96 23.60 -61.86
C VAL A 34 8.11 23.83 -62.83
N GLU A 35 7.76 23.95 -64.11
CA GLU A 35 8.61 24.54 -65.13
C GLU A 35 8.50 26.08 -65.08
N LEU A 36 9.66 26.70 -65.31
CA LEU A 36 9.91 27.98 -65.97
C LEU A 36 8.92 29.14 -65.78
N ILE A 37 9.44 30.27 -65.29
CA ILE A 37 9.59 31.51 -66.09
C ILE A 37 10.72 32.36 -65.47
N THR A 38 11.68 32.70 -66.31
CA THR A 38 12.82 33.61 -66.08
C THR A 38 12.44 35.01 -66.56
N PRO A 39 12.89 36.11 -65.92
CA PRO A 39 13.03 37.38 -66.61
C PRO A 39 14.51 37.60 -66.95
N ALA A 40 14.84 37.41 -68.22
CA ALA A 40 16.14 37.74 -68.78
C ALA A 40 16.21 39.27 -68.99
N ALA A 41 17.16 39.90 -68.30
CA ALA A 41 17.61 41.25 -68.59
C ALA A 41 18.22 41.34 -70.00
N ARG A 42 17.69 42.23 -70.84
CA ARG A 42 18.42 42.77 -72.01
C ARG A 42 18.22 44.27 -72.11
N ARG A 43 19.28 44.99 -71.77
CA ARG A 43 19.57 46.34 -72.23
C ARG A 43 20.08 46.28 -73.68
N ARG A 44 19.50 47.07 -74.59
CA ARG A 44 20.23 47.79 -75.65
C ARG A 44 19.39 48.98 -76.14
N PRO A 45 20.01 50.15 -76.40
CA PRO A 45 19.28 51.36 -76.79
C PRO A 45 19.44 51.70 -78.28
N LEU A 46 18.59 52.63 -78.73
CA LEU A 46 18.72 53.54 -79.87
C LEU A 46 18.57 52.97 -81.30
N LEU A 47 17.39 53.19 -81.87
CA LEU A 47 17.20 53.44 -83.30
C LEU A 47 16.32 54.68 -83.46
N GLN A 48 16.90 55.71 -84.09
CA GLN A 48 16.27 56.98 -84.46
C GLN A 48 15.21 56.79 -85.56
N PRO A 49 14.18 57.64 -85.63
CA PRO A 49 13.27 57.71 -86.77
C PRO A 49 13.87 58.56 -87.93
N PRO A 50 13.40 58.36 -89.18
CA PRO A 50 14.02 58.92 -90.37
C PRO A 50 13.61 60.39 -90.57
N ARG A 51 14.60 61.25 -90.83
CA ARG A 51 14.37 62.58 -91.40
C ARG A 51 14.32 62.46 -92.92
N THR A 52 13.13 62.53 -93.48
CA THR A 52 12.91 62.81 -94.90
C THR A 52 12.98 64.33 -95.11
N HIS A 53 14.10 64.82 -95.63
CA HIS A 53 14.15 66.08 -96.36
C HIS A 53 15.07 65.89 -97.57
N SER A 54 14.44 65.55 -98.69
CA SER A 54 14.97 65.81 -100.03
C SER A 54 15.08 67.33 -100.20
N CYS A 55 16.29 67.86 -100.20
CA CYS A 55 16.56 69.18 -100.75
C CYS A 55 16.28 69.13 -102.25
N PHE A 56 15.25 69.86 -102.65
CA PHE A 56 14.99 70.21 -104.03
C PHE A 56 16.19 70.97 -104.61
N GLU A 57 16.56 70.57 -105.82
CA GLU A 57 17.34 71.36 -106.76
C GLU A 57 16.76 72.77 -106.86
N SER A 58 17.61 73.76 -106.63
CA SER A 58 17.38 75.16 -107.01
C SER A 58 18.63 75.63 -107.73
N CYS A 59 18.62 75.57 -109.06
CA CYS A 59 19.42 76.38 -109.97
C CYS A 59 19.09 76.01 -111.41
N ALA A 60 17.90 76.43 -111.88
CA ALA A 60 17.72 76.70 -113.28
C ALA A 60 17.75 78.21 -113.48
N PHE A 61 18.50 78.63 -114.49
CA PHE A 61 18.27 79.83 -115.29
C PHE A 61 18.96 81.13 -114.85
N VAL A 62 20.27 81.17 -115.11
CA VAL A 62 20.97 82.37 -115.58
C VAL A 62 20.96 82.34 -117.12
N CYS A 63 20.70 83.49 -117.74
CA CYS A 63 20.87 83.81 -119.17
C CYS A 63 19.85 83.25 -120.18
N THR A 64 18.68 83.87 -120.22
CA THR A 64 18.13 84.40 -121.48
C THR A 64 18.96 85.60 -121.92
N HIS A 65 19.90 85.42 -122.84
CA HIS A 65 20.36 86.43 -123.83
C HIS A 65 21.36 85.76 -124.79
N CYS A 66 21.19 86.02 -126.09
CA CYS A 66 21.97 85.49 -127.22
C CYS A 66 21.60 84.01 -127.53
N ILE A 67 20.75 83.67 -128.49
CA ILE A 67 20.95 83.82 -129.94
C ILE A 67 19.58 84.12 -130.57
N GLY A 68 19.39 85.37 -130.96
CA GLY A 68 18.22 85.88 -131.68
C GLY A 68 18.62 87.12 -132.47
N VAL A 69 19.82 87.10 -133.04
CA VAL A 69 20.34 88.09 -133.98
C VAL A 69 21.24 87.33 -134.95
N ASP A 70 20.65 86.80 -136.02
CA ASP A 70 21.29 86.56 -137.32
C ASP A 70 20.23 86.00 -138.28
N SER A 71 19.24 86.82 -138.59
CA SER A 71 18.54 86.77 -139.88
C SER A 71 17.79 88.09 -140.10
N SER A 72 18.55 89.17 -140.17
CA SER A 72 18.04 90.46 -140.65
C SER A 72 19.13 91.13 -141.46
N TYR A 73 19.09 90.87 -142.78
CA TYR A 73 19.64 91.61 -143.94
C TYR A 73 19.89 90.57 -145.04
N THR A 74 18.92 90.25 -145.89
CA THR A 74 18.59 90.93 -147.16
C THR A 74 17.18 90.41 -147.53
N MET A 75 16.18 91.20 -147.88
CA MET A 75 16.10 92.14 -148.99
C MET A 75 15.03 93.18 -148.70
N SER A 76 15.36 94.42 -149.07
CA SER A 76 14.48 95.57 -149.08
C SER A 76 13.38 95.44 -150.14
N ASN A 77 12.18 95.89 -149.75
CA ASN A 77 11.18 96.66 -150.50
C ASN A 77 10.36 96.02 -151.64
N SER A 78 9.09 95.71 -151.35
CA SER A 78 7.93 96.55 -151.73
C SER A 78 6.69 96.03 -150.96
N VAL A 79 6.33 96.67 -149.84
CA VAL A 79 5.20 97.60 -149.66
C VAL A 79 3.81 96.94 -149.82
N ASP A 80 3.16 96.84 -148.65
CA ASP A 80 1.72 96.86 -148.34
C ASP A 80 0.82 95.69 -148.75
N VAL A 81 0.49 94.82 -147.77
CA VAL A 81 -0.77 94.83 -146.98
C VAL A 81 -0.64 93.78 -145.84
N PRO A 82 -0.72 94.13 -144.54
CA PRO A 82 -0.85 93.14 -143.48
C PRO A 82 -2.29 92.61 -143.49
N SER A 83 -2.45 91.43 -144.06
CA SER A 83 -3.73 90.74 -144.19
C SER A 83 -4.37 90.55 -142.81
N SER A 84 -5.68 90.83 -142.72
CA SER A 84 -6.56 90.66 -141.55
C SER A 84 -6.37 89.32 -140.83
N THR A 85 -5.87 88.30 -141.52
CA THR A 85 -5.49 86.99 -140.99
C THR A 85 -4.43 87.03 -139.90
N SER A 86 -3.42 87.89 -139.95
CA SER A 86 -2.37 87.91 -138.92
C SER A 86 -2.88 88.48 -137.58
N LYS A 87 -3.70 89.53 -137.62
CA LYS A 87 -4.35 90.08 -136.43
C LYS A 87 -5.40 89.12 -135.86
N SER A 88 -6.18 88.47 -136.73
CA SER A 88 -7.14 87.43 -136.34
C SER A 88 -6.47 86.27 -135.62
N LEU A 89 -5.34 85.77 -136.14
CA LEU A 89 -4.59 84.69 -135.52
C LEU A 89 -3.95 85.09 -134.18
N ILE A 90 -3.53 86.35 -134.01
CA ILE A 90 -3.00 86.84 -132.73
C ILE A 90 -4.12 86.91 -131.68
N GLU A 91 -5.30 87.40 -132.05
CA GLU A 91 -6.46 87.46 -131.16
C GLU A 91 -6.98 86.05 -130.81
N GLU A 92 -7.01 85.14 -131.78
CA GLU A 92 -7.39 83.73 -131.58
C GLU A 92 -6.37 82.99 -130.71
N ASN A 93 -5.07 83.20 -130.91
CA ASN A 93 -4.05 82.65 -130.01
C ASN A 93 -4.12 83.24 -128.60
N ARG A 94 -4.53 84.50 -128.44
CA ARG A 94 -4.79 85.10 -127.13
C ARG A 94 -5.99 84.43 -126.46
N ALA A 95 -7.10 84.25 -127.18
CA ALA A 95 -8.31 83.61 -126.67
C ALA A 95 -8.08 82.11 -126.34
N LEU A 96 -7.34 81.39 -127.18
CA LEU A 96 -6.96 80.01 -126.92
C LEU A 96 -6.02 79.89 -125.72
N LYS A 97 -5.11 80.86 -125.54
CA LYS A 97 -4.23 80.90 -124.37
C LYS A 97 -5.01 81.19 -123.08
N GLU A 98 -6.00 82.08 -123.13
CA GLU A 98 -6.93 82.31 -122.01
C GLU A 98 -7.75 81.06 -121.69
N GLN A 99 -8.27 80.34 -122.70
CA GLN A 99 -8.96 79.07 -122.49
C GLN A 99 -8.04 77.99 -121.92
N ILE A 100 -6.79 77.90 -122.40
CA ILE A 100 -5.79 76.97 -121.86
C ILE A 100 -5.48 77.33 -120.40
N ASP A 101 -5.29 78.61 -120.09
CA ASP A 101 -5.03 79.06 -118.72
C ASP A 101 -6.24 78.85 -117.82
N GLU A 102 -7.47 79.01 -118.32
CA GLU A 102 -8.71 78.77 -117.57
C GLU A 102 -8.94 77.26 -117.31
N ILE A 103 -8.71 76.40 -118.30
CA ILE A 103 -8.80 74.93 -118.15
C ILE A 103 -7.69 74.41 -117.23
N MET A 104 -6.45 74.88 -117.43
CA MET A 104 -5.29 74.47 -116.62
C MET A 104 -5.40 74.96 -115.18
N ASN A 105 -5.81 76.21 -114.96
CA ASN A 105 -5.92 76.74 -113.62
C ASN A 105 -7.20 76.27 -112.92
N GLY A 106 -8.34 76.16 -113.61
CA GLY A 106 -9.58 75.65 -113.03
C GLY A 106 -9.45 74.21 -112.52
N SER A 107 -8.99 73.30 -113.39
CA SER A 107 -8.83 71.89 -113.02
C SER A 107 -7.73 71.68 -111.97
N ARG A 108 -6.60 72.40 -112.07
CA ARG A 108 -5.51 72.26 -111.10
C ARG A 108 -5.87 72.85 -109.74
N VAL A 109 -6.59 73.97 -109.69
CA VAL A 109 -7.06 74.57 -108.44
C VAL A 109 -8.06 73.66 -107.73
N GLU A 110 -9.00 73.07 -108.46
CA GLU A 110 -9.98 72.13 -107.89
C GLU A 110 -9.30 70.88 -107.29
N VAL A 111 -8.29 70.32 -107.97
CA VAL A 111 -7.48 69.21 -107.44
C VAL A 111 -6.70 69.63 -106.18
N ILE A 112 -6.09 70.82 -106.18
CA ILE A 112 -5.35 71.33 -105.02
C ILE A 112 -6.28 71.55 -103.82
N GLU A 113 -7.46 72.14 -104.02
CA GLU A 113 -8.43 72.35 -102.96
C GLU A 113 -8.96 71.04 -102.38
N ASN A 114 -9.21 70.03 -103.22
CA ASN A 114 -9.60 68.70 -102.76
C ASN A 114 -8.47 68.03 -101.94
N LEU A 115 -7.21 68.12 -102.38
CA LEU A 115 -6.04 67.61 -101.64
C LEU A 115 -5.80 68.35 -100.31
N LEU A 116 -6.10 69.66 -100.25
CA LEU A 116 -6.02 70.42 -99.00
C LEU A 116 -7.12 69.99 -98.02
N ARG A 117 -8.37 69.87 -98.49
CA ARG A 117 -9.48 69.34 -97.68
C ARG A 117 -9.19 67.93 -97.17
N GLU A 118 -8.62 67.06 -98.01
CA GLU A 118 -8.23 65.71 -97.62
C GLU A 118 -7.06 65.74 -96.61
N ASN A 119 -6.07 66.62 -96.76
CA ASN A 119 -5.01 66.80 -95.78
C ASN A 119 -5.56 67.27 -94.42
N GLU A 120 -6.47 68.24 -94.40
CA GLU A 120 -7.12 68.69 -93.17
C GLU A 120 -7.88 67.55 -92.50
N LYS A 121 -8.63 66.75 -93.29
CA LYS A 121 -9.33 65.56 -92.79
C LYS A 121 -8.37 64.54 -92.19
N LEU A 122 -7.28 64.21 -92.89
CA LEU A 122 -6.25 63.28 -92.42
C LEU A 122 -5.53 63.80 -91.17
N GLN A 123 -5.34 65.12 -91.04
CA GLN A 123 -4.76 65.72 -89.84
C GLN A 123 -5.69 65.56 -88.63
N GLU A 124 -7.00 65.75 -88.81
CA GLU A 124 -7.95 65.55 -87.71
C GLU A 124 -8.07 64.06 -87.36
N GLU A 125 -8.13 63.15 -88.33
CA GLU A 125 -8.09 61.70 -88.09
C GLU A 125 -6.82 61.27 -87.34
N LEU A 126 -5.66 61.85 -87.69
CA LEU A 126 -4.39 61.58 -87.02
C LEU A 126 -4.36 62.13 -85.60
N LYS A 127 -5.00 63.27 -85.35
CA LYS A 127 -5.14 63.87 -84.01
C LYS A 127 -6.09 63.04 -83.14
N GLU A 128 -7.19 62.55 -83.70
CA GLU A 128 -8.13 61.65 -83.02
C GLU A 128 -7.45 60.32 -82.67
N ALA A 129 -6.75 59.69 -83.62
CA ALA A 129 -5.98 58.47 -83.40
C ALA A 129 -4.92 58.64 -82.30
N LYS A 130 -4.21 59.77 -82.27
CA LYS A 130 -3.27 60.10 -81.19
C LYS A 130 -3.97 60.21 -79.84
N SER A 131 -5.11 60.90 -79.79
CA SER A 131 -5.89 61.01 -78.55
C SER A 131 -6.36 59.65 -78.03
N TYR A 132 -6.76 58.73 -78.93
CA TYR A 132 -7.11 57.36 -78.53
C TYR A 132 -5.91 56.59 -77.99
N VAL A 133 -4.73 56.73 -78.61
CA VAL A 133 -3.50 56.09 -78.11
C VAL A 133 -3.16 56.62 -76.71
N ASP A 134 -3.17 57.93 -76.50
CA ASP A 134 -2.89 58.54 -75.21
C ASP A 134 -3.89 58.07 -74.12
N GLN A 135 -5.18 57.93 -74.48
CA GLN A 135 -6.19 57.40 -73.55
C GLN A 135 -5.95 55.94 -73.19
N VAL A 136 -5.66 55.09 -74.19
CA VAL A 136 -5.37 53.66 -73.96
C VAL A 136 -4.12 53.50 -73.09
N ASP A 137 -3.10 54.32 -73.30
CA ASP A 137 -1.87 54.30 -72.49
C ASP A 137 -2.18 54.66 -71.02
N VAL A 138 -2.98 55.70 -70.78
CA VAL A 138 -3.41 56.07 -69.41
C VAL A 138 -4.24 54.97 -68.76
N GLU A 139 -5.20 54.39 -69.48
CA GLU A 139 -6.04 53.30 -68.96
C GLU A 139 -5.20 52.05 -68.63
N ALA A 140 -4.23 51.70 -69.49
CA ALA A 140 -3.32 50.59 -69.26
C ALA A 140 -2.39 50.83 -68.06
N GLU A 141 -1.85 52.04 -67.90
CA GLU A 141 -1.06 52.41 -66.73
C GLU A 141 -1.90 52.34 -65.44
N GLN A 142 -3.13 52.83 -65.48
CA GLN A 142 -4.03 52.79 -64.32
C GLN A 142 -4.34 51.35 -63.90
N GLN A 143 -4.71 50.48 -64.84
CA GLN A 143 -4.91 49.05 -64.57
C GLN A 143 -3.65 48.37 -64.03
N TYR A 144 -2.47 48.71 -64.58
CA TYR A 144 -1.21 48.17 -64.10
C TYR A 144 -0.94 48.58 -62.65
N THR A 145 -1.17 49.84 -62.29
CA THR A 145 -0.98 50.32 -60.92
C THR A 145 -1.96 49.69 -59.93
N GLU A 146 -3.24 49.53 -60.32
CA GLU A 146 -4.27 48.92 -59.48
C GLU A 146 -3.95 47.44 -59.22
N LEU A 147 -3.67 46.67 -60.27
CA LEU A 147 -3.28 45.26 -60.16
C LEU A 147 -1.97 45.10 -59.38
N SER A 148 -1.00 45.99 -59.57
CA SER A 148 0.26 45.95 -58.80
C SER A 148 0.04 46.23 -57.32
N SER A 149 -0.91 47.12 -56.97
CA SER A 149 -1.31 47.36 -55.58
C SER A 149 -1.97 46.13 -54.98
N GLU A 150 -2.94 45.54 -55.69
CA GLU A 150 -3.66 44.33 -55.24
C GLU A 150 -2.70 43.15 -55.04
N ILE A 151 -1.75 42.93 -55.95
CA ILE A 151 -0.71 41.91 -55.81
C ILE A 151 0.12 42.14 -54.54
N SER A 152 0.49 43.40 -54.25
CA SER A 152 1.29 43.73 -53.06
C SER A 152 0.52 43.44 -51.77
N GLU A 153 -0.76 43.81 -51.70
CA GLU A 153 -1.63 43.52 -50.56
C GLU A 153 -1.82 42.01 -50.35
N LEU A 154 -2.02 41.26 -51.44
CA LEU A 154 -2.11 39.80 -51.39
C LEU A 154 -0.82 39.15 -50.88
N CYS A 155 0.35 39.66 -51.30
CA CYS A 155 1.64 39.19 -50.79
C CYS A 155 1.80 39.44 -49.29
N GLU A 156 1.46 40.63 -48.79
CA GLU A 156 1.49 40.94 -47.35
C GLU A 156 0.54 40.04 -46.56
N LEU A 157 -0.66 39.75 -47.10
CA LEU A 157 -1.63 38.87 -46.47
C LEU A 157 -1.13 37.43 -46.41
N VAL A 158 -0.50 36.92 -47.47
CA VAL A 158 0.13 35.59 -47.49
C VAL A 158 1.24 35.51 -46.45
N GLU A 159 2.13 36.50 -46.38
CA GLU A 159 3.21 36.52 -45.39
C GLU A 159 2.67 36.54 -43.95
N LYS A 160 1.63 37.34 -43.69
CA LYS A 160 0.96 37.37 -42.39
C LYS A 160 0.37 36.00 -42.03
N LYS A 161 -0.29 35.33 -42.99
CA LYS A 161 -0.87 33.99 -42.78
C LYS A 161 0.19 32.92 -42.57
N ASP A 162 1.30 32.98 -43.29
CA ASP A 162 2.42 32.06 -43.08
C ASP A 162 3.05 32.22 -41.70
N ASN A 163 3.16 33.45 -41.21
CA ASN A 163 3.64 33.72 -39.85
C ASN A 163 2.65 33.22 -38.78
N GLU A 164 1.34 33.41 -38.98
CA GLU A 164 0.30 32.83 -38.11
C GLU A 164 0.38 31.29 -38.08
N ILE A 165 0.56 30.64 -39.23
CA ILE A 165 0.70 29.17 -39.33
C ILE A 165 1.95 28.70 -38.59
N LYS A 166 3.10 29.38 -38.74
CA LYS A 166 4.33 29.04 -38.02
C LYS A 166 4.13 29.12 -36.50
N ALA A 167 3.53 30.20 -36.01
CA ALA A 167 3.24 30.38 -34.59
C ALA A 167 2.28 29.32 -34.04
N LEU A 168 1.26 28.93 -34.81
CA LEU A 168 0.34 27.85 -34.43
C LEU A 168 1.02 26.48 -34.40
N LYS A 169 1.92 26.19 -35.35
CA LYS A 169 2.70 24.94 -35.36
C LYS A 169 3.61 24.81 -34.14
N GLU A 170 4.26 25.90 -33.74
CA GLU A 170 5.11 25.93 -32.54
C GLU A 170 4.28 25.67 -31.26
N LYS A 171 3.14 26.37 -31.11
CA LYS A 171 2.21 26.12 -29.99
C LYS A 171 1.70 24.68 -29.94
N LEU A 172 1.43 24.08 -31.10
CA LEU A 172 0.98 22.69 -31.18
C LEU A 172 2.10 21.72 -30.74
N ALA A 173 3.34 21.97 -31.15
CA ALA A 173 4.49 21.19 -30.72
C ALA A 173 4.70 21.27 -29.19
N ASP A 174 4.58 22.46 -28.60
CA ASP A 174 4.66 22.66 -27.15
C ASP A 174 3.53 21.96 -26.40
N MET A 175 2.29 22.06 -26.91
CA MET A 175 1.14 21.35 -26.34
C MET A 175 1.33 19.83 -26.39
N ASN A 176 1.83 19.28 -27.49
CA ASN A 176 2.11 17.85 -27.60
C ASN A 176 3.16 17.40 -26.59
N LYS A 177 4.25 18.17 -26.42
CA LYS A 177 5.28 17.88 -25.43
C LYS A 177 4.74 17.92 -24.00
N ALA A 178 3.85 18.87 -23.69
CA ALA A 178 3.19 18.95 -22.39
C ALA A 178 2.24 17.75 -22.16
N LEU A 179 1.53 17.32 -23.20
CA LEU A 179 0.63 16.15 -23.14
C LEU A 179 1.40 14.86 -22.88
N GLU A 180 2.52 14.63 -23.58
CA GLU A 180 3.39 13.47 -23.34
C GLU A 180 3.94 13.46 -21.90
N LYS A 181 4.39 14.62 -21.40
CA LYS A 181 4.86 14.76 -20.01
C LYS A 181 3.75 14.44 -19.02
N ASN A 182 2.55 14.99 -19.22
CA ASN A 182 1.41 14.72 -18.34
C ASN A 182 0.97 13.25 -18.39
N SER A 183 1.01 12.62 -19.55
CA SER A 183 0.76 11.18 -19.72
C SER A 183 1.77 10.35 -18.92
N GLY A 184 3.06 10.68 -19.00
CA GLY A 184 4.10 10.02 -18.21
C GLY A 184 3.90 10.19 -16.69
N VAL A 185 3.50 11.38 -16.24
CA VAL A 185 3.18 11.63 -14.82
C VAL A 185 1.96 10.81 -14.38
N ALA A 186 0.90 10.75 -15.20
CA ALA A 186 -0.29 9.97 -14.88
C ALA A 186 0.03 8.46 -14.75
N GLU A 187 0.86 7.92 -15.64
CA GLU A 187 1.25 6.51 -15.57
C GLU A 187 2.16 6.24 -14.35
N GLN A 188 3.08 7.15 -14.03
CA GLN A 188 3.90 7.06 -12.81
C GLN A 188 3.06 7.14 -11.54
N GLN A 189 2.04 8.00 -11.51
CA GLN A 189 1.11 8.12 -10.40
C GLN A 189 0.29 6.83 -10.23
N LYS A 190 -0.20 6.25 -11.32
CA LYS A 190 -0.91 4.96 -11.31
C LYS A 190 -0.05 3.83 -10.77
N GLN A 191 1.21 3.72 -11.20
CA GLN A 191 2.15 2.72 -10.69
C GLN A 191 2.42 2.92 -9.19
N THR A 192 2.55 4.17 -8.73
CA THR A 192 2.77 4.48 -7.32
C THR A 192 1.55 4.12 -6.47
N ALA A 193 0.35 4.45 -6.93
CA ALA A 193 -0.90 4.06 -6.27
C ALA A 193 -1.08 2.54 -6.20
N GLN A 194 -0.72 1.82 -7.27
CA GLN A 194 -0.76 0.35 -7.29
C GLN A 194 0.20 -0.25 -6.25
N ARG A 195 1.44 0.23 -6.17
CA ARG A 195 2.40 -0.23 -5.15
C ARG A 195 1.93 0.09 -3.73
N GLN A 196 1.33 1.27 -3.52
CA GLN A 196 0.77 1.63 -2.21
C GLN A 196 -0.39 0.71 -1.83
N ALA A 197 -1.25 0.34 -2.78
CA ALA A 197 -2.33 -0.62 -2.52
C ALA A 197 -1.81 -2.00 -2.12
N GLU A 198 -0.76 -2.50 -2.80
CA GLU A 198 -0.11 -3.78 -2.47
C GLU A 198 0.52 -3.76 -1.07
N ILE A 199 1.25 -2.68 -0.71
CA ILE A 199 1.82 -2.51 0.64
C ILE A 199 0.72 -2.51 1.71
N ILE A 200 -0.38 -1.79 1.48
CA ILE A 200 -1.50 -1.73 2.42
C ILE A 200 -2.17 -3.11 2.58
N GLU A 201 -2.28 -3.89 1.50
CA GLU A 201 -2.84 -5.24 1.52
C GLU A 201 -1.96 -6.19 2.36
N ASP A 202 -0.64 -6.18 2.13
CA ASP A 202 0.33 -6.98 2.90
C ASP A 202 0.33 -6.60 4.40
N GLU A 203 0.31 -5.30 4.72
CA GLU A 203 0.25 -4.81 6.11
C GLU A 203 -1.06 -5.22 6.79
N LEU A 204 -2.19 -5.12 6.07
CA LEU A 204 -3.50 -5.52 6.58
C LEU A 204 -3.54 -7.02 6.88
N ASP A 205 -2.97 -7.86 6.02
CA ASP A 205 -2.94 -9.30 6.24
C ASP A 205 -2.01 -9.70 7.40
N SER A 206 -0.85 -9.03 7.54
CA SER A 206 0.03 -9.19 8.71
C SER A 206 -0.67 -8.80 10.02
N GLU A 207 -1.40 -7.69 10.04
CA GLU A 207 -2.13 -7.24 11.24
C GLU A 207 -3.33 -8.15 11.55
N LYS A 208 -4.02 -8.69 10.54
CA LYS A 208 -5.06 -9.73 10.75
C LYS A 208 -4.48 -10.99 11.37
N GLU A 209 -3.32 -11.46 10.90
CA GLU A 209 -2.67 -12.65 11.47
C GLU A 209 -2.25 -12.41 12.92
N LYS A 210 -1.64 -11.25 13.21
CA LYS A 210 -1.27 -10.84 14.57
C LYS A 210 -2.48 -10.71 15.49
N SER A 211 -3.57 -10.11 15.00
CA SER A 211 -4.84 -10.02 15.73
C SER A 211 -5.41 -11.40 16.05
N ALA A 212 -5.37 -12.33 15.08
CA ALA A 212 -5.78 -13.72 15.30
C ALA A 212 -4.91 -14.44 16.33
N LEU A 213 -3.59 -14.21 16.34
CA LEU A 213 -2.68 -14.74 17.37
C LEU A 213 -3.02 -14.21 18.76
N LEU A 214 -3.19 -12.89 18.90
CA LEU A 214 -3.56 -12.26 20.16
C LEU A 214 -4.92 -12.75 20.68
N ALA A 215 -5.89 -13.01 19.79
CA ALA A 215 -7.17 -13.58 20.16
C ALA A 215 -7.02 -15.00 20.76
N ARG A 216 -6.19 -15.85 20.15
CA ARG A 216 -5.90 -17.20 20.68
C ARG A 216 -5.16 -17.14 22.01
N ASP A 217 -4.18 -16.25 22.16
CA ASP A 217 -3.44 -16.13 23.43
C ASP A 217 -4.31 -15.57 24.55
N LYS A 218 -5.22 -14.64 24.24
CA LYS A 218 -6.26 -14.19 25.17
C LYS A 218 -7.16 -15.34 25.64
N GLU A 219 -7.56 -16.23 24.73
CA GLU A 219 -8.36 -17.40 25.07
C GLU A 219 -7.61 -18.36 26.00
N LYS A 220 -6.33 -18.67 25.71
CA LYS A 220 -5.49 -19.50 26.59
C LYS A 220 -5.34 -18.90 27.99
N ILE A 221 -5.02 -17.61 28.09
CA ILE A 221 -4.89 -16.92 29.39
C ILE A 221 -6.22 -16.95 30.14
N GLN A 222 -7.35 -16.82 29.44
CA GLN A 222 -8.67 -16.91 30.05
C GLN A 222 -8.96 -18.32 30.59
N GLU A 223 -8.56 -19.37 29.87
CA GLU A 223 -8.66 -20.76 30.33
C GLU A 223 -7.78 -21.02 31.55
N GLU A 224 -6.53 -20.56 31.55
CA GLU A 224 -5.61 -20.64 32.68
C GLU A 224 -6.16 -19.93 33.92
N LEU A 225 -6.70 -18.71 33.74
CA LEU A 225 -7.33 -17.93 34.81
C LEU A 225 -8.54 -18.67 35.39
N ASN A 226 -9.38 -19.26 34.54
CA ASN A 226 -10.54 -20.04 34.98
C ASN A 226 -10.10 -21.32 35.73
N GLY A 227 -9.03 -21.97 35.27
CA GLY A 227 -8.42 -23.11 35.94
C GLY A 227 -7.91 -22.77 37.33
N LEU A 228 -7.13 -21.70 37.45
CA LEU A 228 -6.58 -21.22 38.72
C LEU A 228 -7.68 -20.77 39.70
N LYS A 229 -8.75 -20.15 39.19
CA LYS A 229 -9.91 -19.81 40.02
C LYS A 229 -10.57 -21.07 40.59
N LYS A 230 -10.68 -22.14 39.80
CA LYS A 230 -11.27 -23.40 40.26
C LYS A 230 -10.42 -24.07 41.34
N THR A 231 -9.10 -24.10 41.18
CA THR A 231 -8.19 -24.67 42.19
C THR A 231 -8.22 -23.88 43.49
N MET A 232 -8.26 -22.54 43.39
CA MET A 232 -8.38 -21.68 44.56
C MET A 232 -9.69 -21.91 45.33
N GLU A 233 -10.83 -22.07 44.65
CA GLU A 233 -12.10 -22.37 45.32
C GLU A 233 -12.10 -23.76 45.97
N THR A 234 -11.47 -24.77 45.37
CA THR A 234 -11.32 -26.09 45.99
C THR A 234 -10.43 -26.05 47.22
N GLU A 235 -9.27 -25.40 47.14
CA GLU A 235 -8.35 -25.25 48.28
C GLU A 235 -8.99 -24.47 49.43
N LYS A 236 -9.76 -23.42 49.12
CA LYS A 236 -10.54 -22.68 50.12
C LYS A 236 -11.61 -23.56 50.78
N GLY A 237 -12.31 -24.38 49.99
CA GLY A 237 -13.26 -25.36 50.51
C GLY A 237 -12.62 -26.37 51.46
N ASP A 238 -11.48 -26.94 51.07
CA ASP A 238 -10.72 -27.90 51.87
C ASP A 238 -10.15 -27.28 53.16
N ALA A 239 -9.66 -26.04 53.08
CA ALA A 239 -9.18 -25.29 54.24
C ALA A 239 -10.31 -25.02 55.25
N LEU A 240 -11.48 -24.61 54.77
CA LEU A 240 -12.66 -24.43 55.63
C LEU A 240 -13.13 -25.75 56.24
N ALA A 241 -13.14 -26.84 55.48
CA ALA A 241 -13.49 -28.17 56.01
C ALA A 241 -12.53 -28.61 57.12
N LYS A 242 -11.22 -28.37 56.94
CA LYS A 242 -10.20 -28.64 57.95
C LYS A 242 -10.38 -27.79 59.21
N ASP A 243 -10.71 -26.51 59.05
CA ASP A 243 -10.98 -25.59 60.17
C ASP A 243 -12.19 -26.04 60.99
N VAL A 244 -13.26 -26.50 60.33
CA VAL A 244 -14.44 -27.08 61.00
C VAL A 244 -14.09 -28.35 61.77
N LEU A 245 -13.29 -29.26 61.19
CA LEU A 245 -12.87 -30.49 61.87
C LEU A 245 -12.02 -30.20 63.12
N LEU A 246 -11.05 -29.27 63.02
CA LEU A 246 -10.24 -28.85 64.15
C LEU A 246 -11.08 -28.16 65.24
N SER A 247 -12.09 -27.39 64.84
CA SER A 247 -13.03 -26.77 65.78
C SER A 247 -13.83 -27.82 66.55
N ILE A 248 -14.32 -28.87 65.88
CA ILE A 248 -15.01 -29.99 66.52
C ILE A 248 -14.08 -30.71 67.52
N GLU A 249 -12.83 -31.00 67.12
CA GLU A 249 -11.85 -31.65 67.99
C GLU A 249 -11.52 -30.81 69.23
N LEU A 250 -11.36 -29.49 69.06
CA LEU A 250 -11.16 -28.57 70.18
C LEU A 250 -12.36 -28.54 71.13
N GLU A 251 -13.59 -28.54 70.61
CA GLU A 251 -14.79 -28.63 71.43
C GLU A 251 -14.88 -29.95 72.20
N ASP A 252 -14.51 -31.08 71.58
CA ASP A 252 -14.46 -32.39 72.23
C ASP A 252 -13.43 -32.42 73.37
N MET A 253 -12.22 -31.91 73.10
CA MET A 253 -11.19 -31.76 74.14
C MET A 253 -11.64 -30.86 75.28
N GLN A 254 -12.35 -29.77 74.97
CA GLN A 254 -12.89 -28.86 75.98
C GLN A 254 -13.98 -29.54 76.83
N ARG A 255 -14.88 -30.32 76.21
CA ARG A 255 -15.90 -31.11 76.91
C ARG A 255 -15.27 -32.14 77.85
N GLU A 256 -14.27 -32.88 77.39
CA GLU A 256 -13.58 -33.88 78.21
C GLU A 256 -12.79 -33.22 79.36
N LEU A 257 -12.14 -32.07 79.11
CA LEU A 257 -11.50 -31.28 80.16
C LEU A 257 -12.50 -30.86 81.24
N GLU A 258 -13.66 -30.34 80.85
CA GLU A 258 -14.67 -29.89 81.81
C GLU A 258 -15.26 -31.05 82.61
N LYS A 259 -15.47 -32.21 81.96
CA LYS A 259 -15.87 -33.45 82.64
C LYS A 259 -14.82 -33.91 83.65
N GLN A 260 -13.52 -33.83 83.33
CA GLN A 260 -12.46 -34.14 84.28
C GLN A 260 -12.47 -33.19 85.48
N LYS A 261 -12.71 -31.89 85.26
CA LYS A 261 -12.89 -30.92 86.36
C LYS A 261 -14.10 -31.26 87.23
N GLU A 262 -15.24 -31.65 86.64
CA GLU A 262 -16.44 -32.03 87.38
C GLU A 262 -16.22 -33.29 88.22
N ILE A 263 -15.52 -34.31 87.68
CA ILE A 263 -15.13 -35.52 88.42
C ILE A 263 -14.23 -35.15 89.61
N LEU A 264 -13.24 -34.27 89.41
CA LEU A 264 -12.36 -33.79 90.48
C LEU A 264 -13.12 -32.99 91.53
N ALA A 265 -14.10 -32.18 91.14
CA ALA A 265 -14.92 -31.40 92.06
C ALA A 265 -15.90 -32.28 92.87
N SER A 266 -16.53 -33.27 92.23
CA SER A 266 -17.51 -34.18 92.85
C SER A 266 -16.86 -35.20 93.78
N THR A 267 -15.64 -35.64 93.48
CA THR A 267 -14.87 -36.56 94.33
C THR A 267 -13.97 -35.75 95.26
N SER A 268 -14.51 -35.33 96.40
CA SER A 268 -13.70 -34.56 97.35
C SER A 268 -12.48 -35.39 97.76
N ILE A 269 -11.28 -34.82 97.62
CA ILE A 269 -10.05 -35.42 98.13
C ILE A 269 -10.24 -35.83 99.60
N ALA A 270 -11.01 -35.05 100.36
CA ALA A 270 -11.38 -35.39 101.73
C ALA A 270 -12.18 -36.69 101.82
N GLN A 271 -13.09 -36.99 100.89
CA GLN A 271 -13.83 -38.27 100.87
C GLN A 271 -12.92 -39.47 100.59
N ILE A 272 -11.93 -39.31 99.70
CA ILE A 272 -10.94 -40.35 99.41
C ILE A 272 -10.08 -40.58 100.66
N VAL A 273 -9.51 -39.52 101.22
CA VAL A 273 -8.70 -39.58 102.45
C VAL A 273 -9.48 -40.23 103.59
N ASN A 274 -10.73 -39.84 103.81
CA ASN A 274 -11.59 -40.44 104.83
C ASN A 274 -11.83 -41.96 104.63
N LYS A 275 -11.94 -42.44 103.38
CA LYS A 275 -12.08 -43.88 103.10
C LYS A 275 -10.79 -44.64 103.43
N TRP A 276 -9.64 -44.07 103.08
CA TRP A 276 -8.33 -44.65 103.39
C TRP A 276 -8.08 -44.67 104.90
N GLU A 277 -8.32 -43.57 105.60
CA GLU A 277 -8.21 -43.48 107.06
C GLU A 277 -9.05 -44.55 107.77
N ARG A 278 -10.32 -44.74 107.34
CA ARG A 278 -11.17 -45.80 107.87
C ARG A 278 -10.60 -47.20 107.62
N ARG A 279 -10.04 -47.46 106.44
CA ARG A 279 -9.47 -48.77 106.12
C ARG A 279 -8.19 -49.04 106.92
N VAL A 280 -7.34 -48.04 107.08
CA VAL A 280 -6.14 -48.13 107.92
C VAL A 280 -6.54 -48.46 109.35
N LEU A 281 -7.50 -47.73 109.93
CA LEU A 281 -7.96 -47.97 111.30
C LEU A 281 -8.56 -49.38 111.48
N SER A 282 -9.29 -49.89 110.49
CA SER A 282 -9.77 -51.27 110.46
C SER A 282 -8.62 -52.28 110.48
N LEU A 283 -7.59 -52.07 109.67
CA LEU A 283 -6.42 -52.96 109.61
C LEU A 283 -5.60 -52.90 110.90
N GLU A 284 -5.44 -51.73 111.51
CA GLU A 284 -4.80 -51.58 112.81
C GLU A 284 -5.54 -52.35 113.91
N ASN A 285 -6.88 -52.37 113.88
CA ASN A 285 -7.68 -53.21 114.77
C ASN A 285 -7.43 -54.71 114.53
N GLU A 286 -7.47 -55.16 113.27
CA GLU A 286 -7.20 -56.56 112.91
C GLU A 286 -5.79 -56.99 113.37
N ILE A 287 -4.78 -56.11 113.25
CA ILE A 287 -3.42 -56.38 113.74
C ILE A 287 -3.40 -56.51 115.26
N ARG A 288 -4.04 -55.57 115.99
CA ARG A 288 -4.13 -55.66 117.46
C ARG A 288 -4.80 -56.94 117.93
N GLU A 289 -5.88 -57.36 117.26
CA GLU A 289 -6.56 -58.62 117.55
C GLU A 289 -5.65 -59.83 117.31
N ARG A 290 -4.91 -59.84 116.19
CA ARG A 290 -3.91 -60.87 115.91
C ARG A 290 -2.80 -60.89 116.95
N ASP A 291 -2.32 -59.74 117.42
CA ASP A 291 -1.30 -59.65 118.47
C ASP A 291 -1.81 -60.24 119.80
N ILE A 292 -3.06 -59.96 120.17
CA ILE A 292 -3.70 -60.58 121.35
C ILE A 292 -3.77 -62.11 121.20
N LEU A 293 -4.16 -62.60 120.02
CA LEU A 293 -4.20 -64.03 119.74
C LEU A 293 -2.80 -64.66 119.80
N ILE A 294 -1.79 -63.99 119.24
CA ILE A 294 -0.39 -64.44 119.32
C ILE A 294 0.09 -64.50 120.77
N HIS A 295 -0.16 -63.46 121.58
CA HIS A 295 0.19 -63.47 123.01
C HIS A 295 -0.52 -64.59 123.77
N THR A 296 -1.79 -64.83 123.48
CA THR A 296 -2.57 -65.92 124.08
C THR A 296 -2.01 -67.29 123.70
N GLN A 297 -1.73 -67.51 122.41
CA GLN A 297 -1.08 -68.73 121.91
C GLN A 297 0.30 -68.93 122.54
N GLN A 298 1.08 -67.86 122.69
CA GLN A 298 2.39 -67.91 123.32
C GLN A 298 2.31 -68.31 124.80
N SER A 299 1.28 -67.85 125.53
CA SER A 299 1.02 -68.29 126.90
C SER A 299 0.73 -69.80 126.96
N VAL A 300 -0.17 -70.29 126.10
CA VAL A 300 -0.51 -71.72 126.02
C VAL A 300 0.74 -72.56 125.71
N ILE A 301 1.57 -72.11 124.76
CA ILE A 301 2.85 -72.78 124.43
C ILE A 301 3.78 -72.83 125.65
N ASN A 302 3.86 -71.73 126.41
CA ASN A 302 4.71 -71.68 127.60
C ASN A 302 4.23 -72.64 128.70
N ASP A 303 2.91 -72.77 128.89
CA ASP A 303 2.31 -73.70 129.85
C ASP A 303 2.55 -75.17 129.43
N LEU A 304 2.42 -75.48 128.13
CA LEU A 304 2.77 -76.79 127.57
C LEU A 304 4.26 -77.13 127.74
N LYS A 305 5.14 -76.14 127.56
CA LYS A 305 6.60 -76.31 127.78
C LYS A 305 6.97 -76.52 129.25
N ARG A 306 6.15 -76.08 130.22
CA ARG A 306 6.35 -76.38 131.65
C ARG A 306 5.90 -77.81 131.96
N THR A 307 4.71 -78.21 131.52
CA THR A 307 4.18 -79.58 131.71
C THR A 307 5.07 -80.67 131.07
N LEU A 308 5.73 -80.38 129.95
CA LEU A 308 6.73 -81.28 129.37
C LEU A 308 8.03 -81.38 130.20
N ARG A 309 8.38 -80.34 130.96
CA ARG A 309 9.58 -80.30 131.80
C ARG A 309 9.39 -81.03 133.13
N ASP A 310 8.17 -81.11 133.63
CA ASP A 310 7.83 -81.81 134.88
C ASP A 310 7.72 -83.35 134.73
N ASN A 311 7.70 -83.86 133.48
CA ASN A 311 7.49 -85.27 133.17
C ASN A 311 8.77 -86.07 132.83
N SER A 312 9.96 -85.68 133.29
CA SER A 312 11.21 -86.39 132.98
C SER A 312 11.96 -86.95 134.22
N VAL A 313 11.63 -88.20 134.61
CA VAL A 313 12.55 -89.15 135.27
C VAL A 313 12.68 -90.41 134.41
N SER A 314 13.81 -90.44 133.69
CA SER A 314 14.60 -91.62 133.27
C SER A 314 14.07 -92.56 132.16
N PRO A 315 14.96 -93.35 131.52
CA PRO A 315 15.29 -93.16 130.11
C PRO A 315 15.08 -94.48 129.31
N PHE A 316 15.30 -94.46 127.99
CA PHE A 316 16.11 -95.47 127.26
C PHE A 316 15.67 -95.68 125.79
N ARG A 317 16.66 -95.43 124.91
CA ARG A 317 16.97 -95.97 123.57
C ARG A 317 16.01 -95.80 122.39
N ILE A 318 16.43 -94.89 121.51
CA ILE A 318 16.95 -95.15 120.15
C ILE A 318 16.40 -96.40 119.44
N VAL A 319 15.57 -96.17 118.41
CA VAL A 319 15.53 -96.98 117.18
C VAL A 319 15.42 -96.05 115.98
N LYS A 320 16.30 -96.26 114.99
CA LYS A 320 16.34 -95.60 113.67
C LYS A 320 15.23 -96.16 112.75
N PHE A 321 14.44 -95.25 112.16
CA PHE A 321 13.96 -95.08 110.75
C PHE A 321 13.48 -96.30 109.90
N PRO A 322 12.73 -96.11 108.76
CA PRO A 322 12.02 -94.92 108.20
C PRO A 322 10.60 -95.21 107.64
N GLY A 323 9.80 -94.18 107.28
CA GLY A 323 8.65 -94.39 106.38
C GLY A 323 7.60 -93.28 106.27
N LEU A 324 7.65 -92.58 105.14
CA LEU A 324 6.54 -91.93 104.40
C LEU A 324 5.67 -90.86 105.11
N LEU A 325 6.04 -89.59 104.94
CA LEU A 325 5.09 -88.51 104.62
C LEU A 325 5.80 -87.47 103.72
N HIS A 326 5.39 -87.39 102.45
CA HIS A 326 5.59 -86.21 101.59
C HIS A 326 4.35 -86.05 100.72
N SER A 327 3.56 -85.01 100.97
CA SER A 327 2.78 -84.32 99.95
C SER A 327 2.40 -82.94 100.47
N GLY A 328 2.74 -81.90 99.71
CA GLY A 328 2.28 -80.53 99.99
C GLY A 328 3.36 -79.46 100.19
N GLY A 329 4.51 -79.55 99.50
CA GLY A 329 5.43 -78.42 99.34
C GLY A 329 5.21 -77.77 97.98
N SER A 330 4.44 -76.68 97.95
CA SER A 330 4.20 -75.88 96.73
C SER A 330 5.39 -74.96 96.46
N SER A 331 5.99 -75.14 95.29
CA SER A 331 7.21 -74.49 94.84
C SER A 331 6.98 -73.00 94.56
N SER A 332 7.66 -72.14 95.32
CA SER A 332 8.01 -70.78 94.90
C SER A 332 9.46 -70.80 94.42
N ASP A 333 9.67 -70.98 93.11
CA ASP A 333 10.79 -70.36 92.38
C ASP A 333 10.68 -70.64 90.88
N SER A 334 10.48 -69.60 90.07
CA SER A 334 10.98 -69.48 88.69
C SER A 334 10.58 -68.12 88.12
N PHE A 335 11.31 -67.08 88.51
CA PHE A 335 11.57 -65.97 87.61
C PHE A 335 12.74 -66.37 86.72
N GLN A 336 12.44 -66.80 85.49
CA GLN A 336 13.29 -66.59 84.33
C GLN A 336 12.49 -66.97 83.07
N THR A 337 11.96 -65.94 82.41
CA THR A 337 11.46 -66.00 81.03
C THR A 337 12.54 -66.60 80.13
N ARG A 338 12.38 -67.87 79.73
CA ARG A 338 13.26 -68.52 78.77
C ARG A 338 12.46 -69.26 77.70
N ASP A 339 11.64 -68.49 76.98
CA ASP A 339 11.18 -68.87 75.64
C ASP A 339 11.97 -68.07 74.59
N ASN A 340 13.27 -68.33 74.53
CA ASN A 340 14.09 -68.00 73.36
C ASN A 340 13.84 -69.07 72.29
N SER A 341 12.64 -69.05 71.68
CA SER A 341 12.44 -69.77 70.43
C SER A 341 12.98 -68.88 69.29
N PRO A 342 13.91 -69.37 68.45
CA PRO A 342 14.38 -68.60 67.30
C PRO A 342 13.23 -68.30 66.32
N SER A 343 12.13 -69.05 66.37
CA SER A 343 10.96 -68.90 65.52
C SER A 343 10.07 -67.68 65.85
N SER A 344 9.91 -67.31 67.13
CA SER A 344 9.08 -66.15 67.51
C SER A 344 9.76 -64.82 67.14
N ARG A 345 11.07 -64.70 67.37
CA ARG A 345 11.84 -63.53 66.91
C ARG A 345 11.89 -63.44 65.38
N PHE A 346 12.06 -64.57 64.69
CA PHE A 346 12.02 -64.59 63.23
C PHE A 346 10.63 -64.24 62.68
N SER A 347 9.55 -64.64 63.37
CA SER A 347 8.18 -64.30 62.99
C SER A 347 7.86 -62.82 63.22
N VAL A 348 8.34 -62.22 64.31
CA VAL A 348 8.18 -60.78 64.58
C VAL A 348 9.02 -59.94 63.61
N VAL A 349 10.27 -60.34 63.36
CA VAL A 349 11.13 -59.66 62.37
C VAL A 349 10.57 -59.83 60.95
N LYS A 350 10.03 -61.01 60.61
CA LYS A 350 9.35 -61.25 59.33
C LYS A 350 8.06 -60.45 59.20
N TYR A 351 7.30 -60.24 60.28
CA TYR A 351 6.09 -59.41 60.30
C TYR A 351 6.43 -57.93 60.11
N ILE A 352 7.41 -57.40 60.86
CA ILE A 352 7.93 -56.03 60.72
C ILE A 352 8.50 -55.77 59.31
N LEU A 353 9.07 -56.80 58.68
CA LEU A 353 9.62 -56.75 57.32
C LEU A 353 8.67 -57.33 56.26
N SER A 354 7.39 -57.56 56.54
CA SER A 354 6.47 -58.20 55.57
C SER A 354 5.72 -57.20 54.70
N ASP A 355 5.50 -55.99 55.19
CA ASP A 355 4.65 -54.98 54.54
C ASP A 355 5.47 -53.77 54.08
N VAL A 356 5.34 -53.41 52.80
CA VAL A 356 6.13 -52.36 52.14
C VAL A 356 5.80 -50.99 52.72
N ASN A 357 4.53 -50.74 53.06
CA ASN A 357 4.11 -49.48 53.67
C ASN A 357 4.70 -49.31 55.07
N SER A 358 4.78 -50.41 55.82
CA SER A 358 5.44 -50.46 57.13
C SER A 358 6.97 -50.31 57.01
N GLN A 359 7.59 -50.84 55.94
CA GLN A 359 9.03 -50.65 55.67
C GLN A 359 9.36 -49.20 55.29
N LEU A 360 8.55 -48.54 54.47
CA LEU A 360 8.74 -47.15 54.10
C LEU A 360 8.60 -46.23 55.32
N ALA A 361 7.57 -46.45 56.15
CA ALA A 361 7.37 -45.72 57.40
C ALA A 361 8.55 -45.87 58.36
N ASN A 362 9.11 -47.09 58.47
CA ASN A 362 10.31 -47.34 59.27
C ASN A 362 11.57 -46.71 58.66
N VAL A 363 11.69 -46.64 57.32
CA VAL A 363 12.81 -45.98 56.64
C VAL A 363 12.80 -44.47 56.90
N TYR A 364 11.64 -43.82 56.83
CA TYR A 364 11.54 -42.40 57.19
C TYR A 364 11.85 -42.15 58.68
N ALA A 365 11.43 -43.06 59.58
CA ALA A 365 11.75 -42.97 61.00
C ALA A 365 13.25 -43.15 61.27
N ILE A 366 13.91 -44.12 60.60
CA ILE A 366 15.35 -44.39 60.74
C ILE A 366 16.19 -43.27 60.10
N ALA A 367 15.79 -42.77 58.93
CA ALA A 367 16.47 -41.67 58.23
C ALA A 367 16.46 -40.38 59.06
N ARG A 368 15.38 -40.14 59.81
CA ARG A 368 15.26 -39.04 60.76
C ARG A 368 16.12 -39.21 62.01
N ILE A 369 16.40 -40.44 62.44
CA ILE A 369 17.27 -40.73 63.60
C ILE A 369 18.77 -40.65 63.20
N LEU A 370 19.08 -40.96 61.94
CA LEU A 370 20.45 -41.00 61.42
C LEU A 370 20.85 -39.76 60.60
N ASP A 371 20.00 -38.73 60.55
CA ASP A 371 20.19 -37.50 59.77
C ASP A 371 20.63 -37.73 58.31
N LEU A 372 19.98 -38.68 57.63
CA LEU A 372 20.28 -38.97 56.23
C LEU A 372 19.86 -37.80 55.32
N SER A 373 20.66 -37.51 54.30
CA SER A 373 20.32 -36.48 53.31
C SER A 373 19.18 -36.93 52.41
N SER A 374 18.45 -35.97 51.81
CA SER A 374 17.32 -36.27 50.92
C SER A 374 17.71 -37.17 49.75
N GLN A 375 18.95 -37.10 49.27
CA GLN A 375 19.45 -37.92 48.17
C GLN A 375 19.72 -39.38 48.59
N GLU A 376 20.16 -39.60 49.84
CA GLU A 376 20.38 -40.94 50.40
C GLU A 376 19.06 -41.64 50.75
N LEU A 377 18.08 -40.87 51.21
CA LEU A 377 16.72 -41.33 51.45
C LEU A 377 16.04 -41.78 50.15
N ASP A 378 16.16 -40.97 49.08
CA ASP A 378 15.63 -41.27 47.74
C ASP A 378 16.23 -42.56 47.14
N TYR A 379 17.51 -42.81 47.43
CA TYR A 379 18.20 -44.03 46.99
C TYR A 379 17.71 -45.28 47.74
N LEU A 380 17.45 -45.16 49.04
CA LEU A 380 16.90 -46.24 49.86
C LEU A 380 15.45 -46.57 49.49
N GLU A 381 14.64 -45.54 49.23
CA GLU A 381 13.25 -45.66 48.77
C GLU A 381 13.18 -46.41 47.43
N LYS A 382 13.96 -45.97 46.43
CA LYS A 382 14.06 -46.66 45.12
C LYS A 382 14.62 -48.08 45.23
N SER A 383 15.54 -48.35 46.15
CA SER A 383 16.08 -49.70 46.36
C SER A 383 15.06 -50.67 46.97
N LEU A 384 14.10 -50.16 47.75
CA LEU A 384 13.01 -50.94 48.35
C LEU A 384 11.90 -51.21 47.34
N GLU A 385 11.51 -50.20 46.55
CA GLU A 385 10.56 -50.36 45.44
C GLU A 385 11.09 -51.33 44.35
N ASN A 386 12.37 -51.27 43.99
CA ASN A 386 12.94 -52.20 42.99
C ASN A 386 12.98 -53.66 43.44
N LYS A 387 12.99 -53.95 44.76
CA LYS A 387 12.87 -55.32 45.28
C LYS A 387 11.44 -55.87 45.11
N GLN A 388 10.44 -55.01 45.04
CA GLN A 388 9.04 -55.39 44.77
C GLN A 388 8.85 -55.78 43.31
N ASN A 389 9.42 -55.02 42.36
CA ASN A 389 9.35 -55.35 40.93
C ASN A 389 9.99 -56.70 40.57
N LYS A 390 11.01 -57.14 41.32
CA LYS A 390 11.62 -58.48 41.15
C LYS A 390 10.81 -59.63 41.78
N ARG A 391 9.87 -59.34 42.68
CA ARG A 391 8.98 -60.34 43.30
C ARG A 391 7.75 -60.68 42.45
N TYR A 392 7.43 -59.86 41.45
CA TYR A 392 6.33 -60.07 40.50
C TYR A 392 6.78 -60.59 39.13
N LEU A 393 8.07 -60.93 38.99
CA LEU A 393 8.68 -61.41 37.74
C LEU A 393 9.19 -62.87 37.81
N TYR A 394 8.69 -63.66 38.76
CA TYR A 394 8.87 -65.12 38.82
C TYR A 394 7.56 -65.82 39.11
#